data_AF-A0A287AKF6-F1
#
_entry.id   AF-A0A287AKF6-F1
#
_cell.length_a   1.000
_cell.length_b   1.000
_cell.length_c   1.000
_cell.angle_alpha   90.00
_cell.angle_beta   90.00
_cell.angle_gamma   90.00
#
_symmetry.space_group_name_H-M   'P 1'
#
loop_
_entity.id
_entity.type
_entity.pdbx_description
1 polymer ?
#
loop_
_entity_poly.entity_id
_entity_poly.type
_entity_poly.pdbx_seq_one_letter_code
_entity_poly.pdbx_strand_id
1 'polypeptide(L)'
;MGAPSALPLLLLFACCWAPGGANLSQDDSQPWTSDETVVAGGTVVLKCQVKEHEDSSLQWSNPAQQTLYFGEKRALRDNRIQLVRSTPHELSISISNVALADEGEYTCSIFTMPVRTAKSLVTVLGIPQKPIITGYKSSLREKDTTTLNCQSSGSKPAAQLTWRKGDQELHGEPTRVQEDPNGKTFTVSSSVTFQVTQEDDGADIVCSVNHESLKGADRSTSQRIEVLYKPTAKIRPDPPHPREGQKLLLHCEGRGNPVPQQYLWEKEGSVPPLKMTQDSALIFPFLNKSDSGTYGCTATSNMGSYKAYYTLNVNDPSPVPSSSSTYHAIIGGIVAFIVFLLLILLIFLGHYLIRHKGTYLTHEAKGSDDAPDADTAIINAEGGQSGGDDKKEYFI
;
A
#
# COMPACT_ATOMS: atom_id res chain seq x y z
N MET A 1 -61.38 -45.80 61.45
CA MET A 1 -60.37 -44.76 61.19
C MET A 1 -60.35 -44.53 59.69
N GLY A 2 -61.16 -43.57 59.24
CA GLY A 2 -61.37 -43.26 57.82
C GLY A 2 -60.35 -42.24 57.32
N ALA A 3 -59.82 -42.49 56.13
CA ALA A 3 -58.93 -41.58 55.40
C ALA A 3 -59.74 -40.47 54.69
N PRO A 4 -59.17 -39.26 54.49
CA PRO A 4 -59.93 -38.10 54.05
C PRO A 4 -59.95 -37.90 52.52
N SER A 5 -61.14 -37.53 52.03
CA SER A 5 -61.49 -36.58 50.97
C SER A 5 -60.45 -36.19 49.90
N ALA A 6 -60.72 -36.59 48.66
CA ALA A 6 -60.25 -35.94 47.43
C ALA A 6 -61.46 -35.32 46.70
N LEU A 7 -61.39 -34.01 46.44
CA LEU A 7 -62.32 -33.25 45.59
C LEU A 7 -61.81 -33.27 44.14
N PRO A 8 -62.64 -33.53 43.12
CA PRO A 8 -62.30 -33.21 41.73
C PRO A 8 -62.87 -31.84 41.36
N LEU A 9 -62.00 -30.93 40.90
CA LEU A 9 -62.40 -29.67 40.25
C LEU A 9 -62.93 -29.99 38.84
N LEU A 10 -64.19 -29.66 38.58
CA LEU A 10 -64.78 -29.66 37.23
C LEU A 10 -64.17 -28.54 36.38
N LEU A 11 -63.55 -28.90 35.26
CA LEU A 11 -63.18 -28.00 34.17
C LEU A 11 -64.44 -27.63 33.37
N LEU A 12 -64.91 -26.39 33.51
CA LEU A 12 -65.88 -25.78 32.59
C LEU A 12 -65.13 -25.01 31.50
N PHE A 13 -65.12 -25.58 30.29
CA PHE A 13 -64.76 -24.86 29.07
C PHE A 13 -65.85 -23.82 28.75
N ALA A 14 -65.58 -22.55 29.04
CA ALA A 14 -66.36 -21.44 28.51
C ALA A 14 -65.63 -20.87 27.29
N CYS A 15 -66.13 -21.19 26.09
CA CYS A 15 -65.80 -20.46 24.87
C CYS A 15 -66.39 -19.05 24.97
N CYS A 16 -65.56 -18.06 25.31
CA CYS A 16 -65.90 -16.65 25.10
C CYS A 16 -65.24 -16.18 23.81
N TRP A 17 -66.10 -15.82 22.87
CA TRP A 17 -65.77 -15.15 21.62
C TRP A 17 -64.99 -13.87 21.90
N ALA A 18 -63.87 -13.68 21.22
CA ALA A 18 -63.15 -12.41 21.21
C ALA A 18 -63.97 -11.38 20.42
N PRO A 19 -64.41 -10.27 21.01
CA PRO A 19 -64.92 -9.15 20.23
C PRO A 19 -63.73 -8.45 19.56
N GLY A 20 -63.97 -8.02 18.32
CA GLY A 20 -63.17 -7.16 17.44
C GLY A 20 -61.82 -6.64 17.93
N GLY A 21 -60.81 -6.81 17.09
CA GLY A 21 -59.55 -6.09 17.20
C GLY A 21 -59.81 -4.61 17.45
N ALA A 22 -59.41 -4.16 18.65
CA ALA A 22 -59.33 -2.75 18.95
C ALA A 22 -58.33 -2.14 17.96
N ASN A 23 -58.84 -1.40 16.99
CA ASN A 23 -58.04 -0.48 16.21
C ASN A 23 -57.58 0.57 17.23
N LEU A 24 -56.32 0.48 17.68
CA LEU A 24 -55.68 1.55 18.45
C LEU A 24 -55.76 2.79 17.56
N SER A 25 -56.71 3.68 17.83
CA SER A 25 -56.82 4.95 17.12
C SER A 25 -55.55 5.72 17.40
N GLN A 26 -54.63 5.71 16.43
CA GLN A 26 -53.46 6.58 16.45
C GLN A 26 -54.02 8.01 16.54
N ASP A 27 -53.69 8.68 17.63
CA ASP A 27 -54.30 9.94 17.95
C ASP A 27 -53.79 11.02 16.98
N ASP A 28 -54.57 11.32 15.94
CA ASP A 28 -54.07 12.09 14.79
C ASP A 28 -53.69 13.54 15.14
N SER A 29 -54.18 14.08 16.26
CA SER A 29 -53.77 15.38 16.80
C SER A 29 -52.52 15.33 17.71
N GLN A 30 -51.87 14.17 17.87
CA GLN A 30 -50.59 14.05 18.58
C GLN A 30 -49.44 14.57 17.69
N PRO A 31 -48.72 15.64 18.10
CA PRO A 31 -47.57 16.10 17.34
C PRO A 31 -46.38 15.13 17.46
N TRP A 32 -45.48 15.17 16.49
CA TRP A 32 -44.19 14.46 16.52
C TRP A 32 -43.04 15.35 16.05
N THR A 33 -41.84 15.03 16.53
CA THR A 33 -40.55 15.67 16.21
C THR A 33 -39.43 14.64 16.40
N SER A 34 -38.25 14.90 15.86
CA SER A 34 -37.02 14.12 16.06
C SER A 34 -36.04 14.82 16.99
N ASP A 35 -35.16 14.04 17.61
CA ASP A 35 -33.94 14.56 18.24
C ASP A 35 -32.95 15.04 17.18
N GLU A 36 -32.17 16.05 17.51
CA GLU A 36 -31.26 16.69 16.56
C GLU A 36 -29.86 16.81 17.17
N THR A 37 -28.85 16.46 16.37
CA THR A 37 -27.43 16.60 16.76
C THR A 37 -26.74 17.61 15.85
N VAL A 38 -26.12 18.63 16.45
CA VAL A 38 -25.49 19.73 15.72
C VAL A 38 -24.11 20.04 16.27
N VAL A 39 -23.16 20.35 15.40
CA VAL A 39 -21.83 20.82 15.83
C VAL A 39 -21.91 22.28 16.29
N ALA A 40 -21.23 22.63 17.38
CA ALA A 40 -21.17 24.01 17.87
C ALA A 40 -20.76 25.00 16.77
N GLY A 41 -21.46 26.14 16.69
CA GLY A 41 -21.37 27.13 15.62
C GLY A 41 -22.21 26.80 14.38
N GLY A 42 -22.76 25.59 14.29
CA GLY A 42 -23.64 25.14 13.21
C GLY A 42 -25.07 25.71 13.30
N THR A 43 -25.95 25.17 12.47
CA THR A 43 -27.39 25.48 12.46
C THR A 43 -28.19 24.20 12.63
N VAL A 44 -29.15 24.20 13.56
CA VAL A 44 -30.11 23.11 13.75
C VAL A 44 -31.50 23.54 13.27
N VAL A 45 -32.25 22.60 12.69
CA VAL A 45 -33.65 22.84 12.26
C VAL A 45 -34.55 21.95 13.08
N LEU A 46 -35.39 22.55 13.91
CA LEU A 46 -36.41 21.86 14.69
C LEU A 46 -37.69 21.81 13.88
N LYS A 47 -38.21 20.60 13.64
CA LYS A 47 -39.39 20.36 12.83
C LYS A 47 -40.45 19.61 13.64
N CYS A 48 -41.57 20.28 13.89
CA CYS A 48 -42.72 19.68 14.51
C CYS A 48 -43.85 19.52 13.50
N GLN A 49 -44.49 18.36 13.51
CA GLN A 49 -45.61 18.05 12.61
C GLN A 49 -46.78 17.44 13.36
N VAL A 50 -47.99 17.62 12.83
CA VAL A 50 -49.23 17.03 13.35
C VAL A 50 -50.14 16.68 12.17
N LYS A 51 -50.90 15.57 12.25
CA LYS A 51 -51.82 15.19 11.17
C LYS A 51 -53.11 16.01 11.23
N GLU A 52 -53.75 16.03 12.39
CA GLU A 52 -54.96 16.82 12.65
C GLU A 52 -54.65 17.98 13.60
N HIS A 53 -55.07 19.18 13.26
CA HIS A 53 -54.65 20.38 14.00
C HIS A 53 -55.76 21.02 14.83
N GLU A 54 -57.02 20.59 14.64
CA GLU A 54 -58.19 21.07 15.41
C GLU A 54 -58.29 22.60 15.49
N ASP A 55 -58.00 23.30 14.38
CA ASP A 55 -57.90 24.77 14.30
C ASP A 55 -56.94 25.42 15.32
N SER A 56 -56.06 24.62 15.93
CA SER A 56 -55.05 25.05 16.89
C SER A 56 -53.70 25.29 16.20
N SER A 57 -52.86 26.11 16.82
CA SER A 57 -51.53 26.45 16.29
C SER A 57 -50.43 25.70 17.04
N LEU A 58 -49.43 25.25 16.30
CA LEU A 58 -48.21 24.70 16.86
C LEU A 58 -47.37 25.79 17.52
N GLN A 59 -46.65 25.42 18.58
CA GLN A 59 -45.74 26.27 19.31
C GLN A 59 -44.44 25.55 19.65
N TRP A 60 -43.30 26.21 19.49
CA TRP A 60 -42.02 25.76 20.04
C TRP A 60 -41.67 26.52 21.31
N SER A 61 -41.21 25.82 22.35
CA SER A 61 -40.54 26.38 23.52
C SER A 61 -39.12 25.82 23.68
N ASN A 62 -38.24 26.62 24.27
CA ASN A 62 -36.86 26.22 24.58
C ASN A 62 -36.81 25.37 25.88
N PRO A 63 -35.62 24.86 26.26
CA PRO A 63 -35.47 24.07 27.49
C PRO A 63 -35.86 24.81 28.78
N ALA A 64 -35.79 26.15 28.78
CA ALA A 64 -36.27 27.00 29.87
C ALA A 64 -37.79 27.28 29.81
N GLN A 65 -38.52 26.56 28.95
CA GLN A 65 -39.97 26.69 28.73
C GLN A 65 -40.42 28.08 28.24
N GLN A 66 -39.52 28.84 27.63
CA GLN A 66 -39.83 30.11 26.99
C GLN A 66 -40.30 29.86 25.55
N THR A 67 -41.43 30.45 25.17
CA THR A 67 -41.95 30.36 23.80
C THR A 67 -40.97 31.01 22.81
N LEU A 68 -40.59 30.25 21.79
CA LEU A 68 -39.77 30.71 20.67
C LEU A 68 -40.66 31.26 19.56
N TYR A 69 -41.59 30.43 19.10
CA TYR A 69 -42.57 30.73 18.06
C TYR A 69 -43.93 30.14 18.42
N PHE A 70 -44.98 30.88 18.11
CA PHE A 70 -46.38 30.43 18.15
C PHE A 70 -46.97 30.69 16.77
N GLY A 71 -47.17 29.63 15.97
CA GLY A 71 -47.40 29.76 14.54
C GLY A 71 -46.30 30.59 13.87
N GLU A 72 -46.70 31.65 13.16
CA GLU A 72 -45.77 32.58 12.50
C GLU A 72 -45.19 33.66 13.43
N LYS A 73 -45.74 33.81 14.65
CA LYS A 73 -45.38 34.90 15.56
C LYS A 73 -44.15 34.52 16.38
N ARG A 74 -43.08 35.29 16.24
CA ARG A 74 -41.89 35.19 17.10
C ARG A 74 -42.20 35.75 18.49
N ALA A 75 -41.93 34.98 19.53
CA ALA A 75 -42.10 35.38 20.92
C ALA A 75 -40.78 35.78 21.60
N LEU A 76 -39.69 35.07 21.32
CA LEU A 76 -38.36 35.38 21.87
C LEU A 76 -37.55 36.28 20.92
N ARG A 77 -36.95 37.35 21.43
CA ARG A 77 -36.06 38.25 20.67
C ARG A 77 -34.62 37.71 20.57
N ASP A 78 -34.47 36.48 20.06
CA ASP A 78 -33.17 35.95 19.64
C ASP A 78 -33.11 35.94 18.10
N ASN A 79 -32.17 36.68 17.53
CA ASN A 79 -32.01 36.80 16.08
C ASN A 79 -31.44 35.54 15.44
N ARG A 80 -30.88 34.61 16.23
CA ARG A 80 -30.41 33.33 15.74
C ARG A 80 -31.55 32.39 15.37
N ILE A 81 -32.75 32.62 15.92
CA ILE A 81 -33.92 31.76 15.77
C ILE A 81 -34.84 32.31 14.68
N GLN A 82 -34.90 31.63 13.55
CA GLN A 82 -35.64 32.06 12.37
C GLN A 82 -36.76 31.06 12.04
N LEU A 83 -37.87 31.58 11.52
CA LEU A 83 -38.96 30.74 11.02
C LEU A 83 -38.52 30.12 9.69
N VAL A 84 -38.60 28.80 9.58
CA VAL A 84 -38.34 28.07 8.33
C VAL A 84 -39.64 27.79 7.60
N ARG A 85 -40.64 27.27 8.32
CA ARG A 85 -41.95 26.93 7.77
C ARG A 85 -43.03 27.04 8.84
N SER A 86 -44.16 27.63 8.48
CA SER A 86 -45.38 27.61 9.29
C SER A 86 -46.56 27.21 8.41
N THR A 87 -47.23 26.13 8.79
CA THR A 87 -48.49 25.66 8.22
C THR A 87 -49.33 25.07 9.34
N PRO A 88 -50.64 24.83 9.15
CA PRO A 88 -51.46 24.16 10.16
C PRO A 88 -50.91 22.79 10.63
N HIS A 89 -50.16 22.09 9.77
CA HIS A 89 -49.63 20.75 10.03
C HIS A 89 -48.13 20.71 10.35
N GLU A 90 -47.41 21.83 10.25
CA GLU A 90 -45.96 21.86 10.42
C GLU A 90 -45.50 23.23 10.93
N LEU A 91 -44.69 23.20 11.99
CA LEU A 91 -43.93 24.35 12.47
C LEU A 91 -42.45 23.98 12.54
N SER A 92 -41.67 24.61 11.66
CA SER A 92 -40.23 24.40 11.54
C SER A 92 -39.48 25.70 11.78
N ILE A 93 -38.50 25.66 12.69
CA ILE A 93 -37.64 26.80 13.04
C ILE A 93 -36.17 26.41 12.92
N SER A 94 -35.29 27.37 12.60
CA SER A 94 -33.85 27.15 12.57
C SER A 94 -33.17 27.97 13.65
N ILE A 95 -32.21 27.38 14.36
CA ILE A 95 -31.34 28.06 15.32
C ILE A 95 -29.92 28.05 14.75
N SER A 96 -29.44 29.21 14.33
CA SER A 96 -28.07 29.39 13.80
C SER A 96 -27.05 29.69 14.89
N ASN A 97 -25.76 29.44 14.62
CA ASN A 97 -24.67 29.69 15.56
C ASN A 97 -24.96 29.07 16.95
N VAL A 98 -25.24 27.76 16.94
CA VAL A 98 -25.61 27.00 18.15
C VAL A 98 -24.43 26.91 19.10
N ALA A 99 -24.65 27.24 20.37
CA ALA A 99 -23.68 27.12 21.44
C ALA A 99 -23.99 25.92 22.34
N LEU A 100 -23.01 25.47 23.13
CA LEU A 100 -23.18 24.40 24.14
C LEU A 100 -24.26 24.75 25.20
N ALA A 101 -24.64 26.02 25.32
CA ALA A 101 -25.71 26.47 26.21
C ALA A 101 -27.12 26.27 25.64
N ASP A 102 -27.26 26.12 24.33
CA ASP A 102 -28.55 25.89 23.66
C ASP A 102 -28.99 24.42 23.73
N GLU A 103 -28.13 23.53 24.23
CA GLU A 103 -28.44 22.12 24.43
C GLU A 103 -29.58 21.93 25.43
N GLY A 104 -30.47 20.99 25.11
CA GLY A 104 -31.54 20.58 26.00
C GLY A 104 -32.77 20.12 25.24
N GLU A 105 -33.85 19.93 26.00
CA GLU A 105 -35.12 19.45 25.49
C GLU A 105 -36.01 20.61 25.03
N TYR A 106 -36.21 20.72 23.71
CA TYR A 106 -37.16 21.66 23.11
C TYR A 106 -38.53 21.00 23.04
N THR A 107 -39.58 21.76 23.34
CA THR A 107 -40.95 21.22 23.37
C THR A 107 -41.78 21.85 22.26
N CYS A 108 -42.35 21.01 21.41
CA CYS A 108 -43.44 21.39 20.53
C CYS A 108 -44.77 21.12 21.23
N SER A 109 -45.67 22.09 21.21
CA SER A 109 -46.99 21.98 21.81
C SER A 109 -48.07 22.34 20.78
N ILE A 110 -49.18 21.62 20.83
CA ILE A 110 -50.45 22.00 20.19
C ILE A 110 -51.51 22.16 21.28
N PHE A 111 -52.26 23.27 21.21
CA PHE A 111 -53.21 23.65 22.25
C PHE A 111 -54.61 23.09 21.97
N THR A 112 -54.70 21.76 21.85
CA THR A 112 -55.95 21.00 21.87
C THR A 112 -56.46 20.87 23.32
N MET A 113 -57.63 20.27 23.52
CA MET A 113 -58.13 19.90 24.86
C MET A 113 -58.14 18.38 25.00
N PRO A 114 -57.15 17.75 25.65
CA PRO A 114 -56.01 18.32 26.39
C PRO A 114 -54.85 18.79 25.49
N VAL A 115 -53.95 19.63 26.03
CA VAL A 115 -52.74 20.07 25.33
C VAL A 115 -51.84 18.87 25.07
N ARG A 116 -51.33 18.75 23.84
CA ARG A 116 -50.43 17.66 23.45
C ARG A 116 -49.06 18.20 23.10
N THR A 117 -48.04 17.43 23.42
CA THR A 117 -46.65 17.85 23.26
C THR A 117 -45.80 16.76 22.62
N ALA A 118 -44.75 17.20 21.93
CA ALA A 118 -43.66 16.39 21.43
C ALA A 118 -42.35 17.05 21.85
N LYS A 119 -41.32 16.26 22.14
CA LYS A 119 -40.04 16.73 22.65
C LYS A 119 -38.92 16.38 21.69
N SER A 120 -38.00 17.30 21.49
CA SER A 120 -36.79 17.14 20.69
C SER A 120 -35.58 17.44 21.56
N LEU A 121 -34.73 16.45 21.80
CA LEU A 121 -33.44 16.65 22.44
C LEU A 121 -32.44 17.20 21.42
N VAL A 122 -32.00 18.44 21.63
CA VAL A 122 -30.93 19.03 20.82
C VAL A 122 -29.60 18.75 21.51
N THR A 123 -28.78 17.89 20.90
CA THR A 123 -27.41 17.59 21.36
C THR A 123 -26.40 18.45 20.61
N VAL A 124 -25.58 19.20 21.35
CA VAL A 124 -24.57 20.08 20.74
C VAL A 124 -23.19 19.46 20.87
N LEU A 125 -22.56 19.13 19.75
CA LEU A 125 -21.22 18.54 19.71
C LEU A 125 -20.14 19.61 19.89
N GLY A 126 -19.18 19.31 20.76
CA GLY A 126 -17.97 20.09 20.96
C GLY A 126 -16.95 19.82 19.86
N ILE A 127 -16.22 20.86 19.45
CA ILE A 127 -15.15 20.71 18.48
C ILE A 127 -13.84 20.54 19.26
N PRO A 128 -13.16 19.38 19.19
CA PRO A 128 -11.87 19.21 19.84
C PRO A 128 -10.87 20.23 19.29
N GLN A 129 -9.96 20.71 20.14
CA GLN A 129 -8.84 21.54 19.71
C GLN A 129 -7.80 20.72 18.93
N LYS A 130 -6.81 21.39 18.33
CA LYS A 130 -5.70 20.67 17.70
C LYS A 130 -4.89 19.98 18.81
N PRO A 131 -4.58 18.67 18.70
CA PRO A 131 -3.84 17.97 19.73
C PRO A 131 -2.43 18.55 19.90
N ILE A 132 -1.87 18.47 21.11
CA ILE A 132 -0.51 18.93 21.41
C ILE A 132 0.32 17.73 21.87
N ILE A 133 1.46 17.51 21.22
CA ILE A 133 2.43 16.48 21.59
C ILE A 133 3.48 17.09 22.51
N THR A 134 3.77 16.41 23.63
CA THR A 134 4.76 16.80 24.64
C THR A 134 5.62 15.60 25.06
N GLY A 135 6.71 15.84 25.78
CA GLY A 135 7.64 14.78 26.23
C GLY A 135 8.71 14.39 25.22
N TYR A 136 8.73 14.99 24.02
CA TYR A 136 9.77 14.75 23.03
C TYR A 136 11.08 15.45 23.41
N LYS A 137 12.20 14.87 22.97
CA LYS A 137 13.54 15.47 23.04
C LYS A 137 13.96 15.89 21.63
N SER A 138 14.93 16.79 21.52
CA SER A 138 15.47 17.23 20.22
C SER A 138 16.09 16.08 19.43
N SER A 139 16.79 15.18 20.11
CA SER A 139 17.46 14.02 19.52
C SER A 139 17.41 12.83 20.49
N LEU A 140 17.14 11.64 19.98
CA LEU A 140 17.08 10.38 20.73
C LEU A 140 18.24 9.47 20.30
N ARG A 141 18.77 8.62 21.18
CA ARG A 141 19.77 7.63 20.77
C ARG A 141 19.09 6.33 20.39
N GLU A 142 19.69 5.59 19.47
CA GLU A 142 19.25 4.23 19.15
C GLU A 142 19.11 3.39 20.42
N LYS A 143 18.01 2.63 20.53
CA LYS A 143 17.63 1.79 21.67
C LYS A 143 17.15 2.54 22.91
N ASP A 144 17.15 3.87 22.91
CA ASP A 144 16.46 4.63 23.95
C ASP A 144 14.97 4.29 23.92
N THR A 145 14.37 4.23 25.11
CA THR A 145 12.91 4.18 25.26
C THR A 145 12.41 5.60 25.49
N THR A 146 11.50 6.05 24.64
CA THR A 146 10.90 7.39 24.74
C THR A 146 9.40 7.29 25.00
N THR A 147 8.87 8.23 25.76
CA THR A 147 7.43 8.35 26.05
C THR A 147 6.95 9.72 25.60
N LEU A 148 5.98 9.73 24.70
CA LEU A 148 5.33 10.95 24.21
C LEU A 148 3.92 11.03 24.76
N ASN A 149 3.47 12.24 25.10
CA ASN A 149 2.11 12.50 25.57
C ASN A 149 1.39 13.37 24.56
N CYS A 150 0.13 13.06 24.29
CA CYS A 150 -0.76 13.84 23.44
C CYS A 150 -1.98 14.26 24.23
N GLN A 151 -2.38 15.52 24.08
CA GLN A 151 -3.56 16.08 24.75
C GLN A 151 -4.40 16.92 23.79
N SER A 152 -5.72 16.80 23.88
CA SER A 152 -6.69 17.62 23.15
C SER A 152 -7.86 17.99 24.05
N SER A 153 -8.26 19.26 24.07
CA SER A 153 -9.36 19.79 24.89
C SER A 153 -10.61 20.13 24.08
N GLY A 154 -11.74 20.40 24.75
CA GLY A 154 -12.95 20.92 24.10
C GLY A 154 -13.81 19.89 23.36
N SER A 155 -13.51 18.60 23.49
CA SER A 155 -14.30 17.54 22.85
C SER A 155 -15.65 17.36 23.57
N LYS A 156 -16.72 17.13 22.82
CA LYS A 156 -18.00 16.67 23.37
C LYS A 156 -18.74 15.86 22.29
N PRO A 157 -18.92 14.55 22.48
CA PRO A 157 -18.48 13.72 23.61
C PRO A 157 -16.94 13.59 23.71
N ALA A 158 -16.44 12.81 24.67
CA ALA A 158 -15.00 12.58 24.80
C ALA A 158 -14.42 11.96 23.51
N ALA A 159 -13.40 12.62 22.94
CA ALA A 159 -12.74 12.15 21.73
C ALA A 159 -11.80 10.95 21.98
N GLN A 160 -11.40 10.26 20.92
CA GLN A 160 -10.37 9.21 20.98
C GLN A 160 -9.07 9.70 20.35
N LEU A 161 -7.95 9.42 21.02
CA LEU A 161 -6.62 9.73 20.50
C LEU A 161 -5.99 8.48 19.88
N THR A 162 -5.35 8.66 18.73
CA THR A 162 -4.66 7.61 18.00
C THR A 162 -3.25 8.04 17.67
N TRP A 163 -2.31 7.10 17.64
CA TRP A 163 -0.90 7.35 17.42
C TRP A 163 -0.41 6.62 16.16
N ARG A 164 0.45 7.28 15.40
CA ARG A 164 1.10 6.72 14.22
C ARG A 164 2.56 7.17 14.16
N LYS A 165 3.45 6.28 13.73
CA LYS A 165 4.87 6.56 13.46
C LYS A 165 5.16 6.19 12.01
N GLY A 166 5.43 7.17 11.16
CA GLY A 166 5.49 6.94 9.71
C GLY A 166 4.17 6.33 9.22
N ASP A 167 4.20 5.15 8.61
CA ASP A 167 3.00 4.43 8.17
C ASP A 167 2.47 3.41 9.18
N GLN A 168 3.13 3.26 10.33
CA GLN A 168 2.79 2.26 11.34
C GLN A 168 1.92 2.84 12.45
N GLU A 169 0.77 2.23 12.72
CA GLU A 169 -0.02 2.54 13.91
C GLU A 169 0.70 2.11 15.19
N LEU A 170 0.71 2.99 16.19
CA LEU A 170 1.29 2.70 17.50
C LEU A 170 0.18 2.45 18.51
N HIS A 171 0.34 1.40 19.31
CA HIS A 171 -0.53 1.12 20.44
C HIS A 171 -0.08 1.96 21.66
N GLY A 172 -0.76 3.08 21.87
CA GLY A 172 -0.61 3.90 23.07
C GLY A 172 -1.40 3.37 24.27
N GLU A 173 -1.24 4.03 25.41
CA GLU A 173 -2.14 3.88 26.54
C GLU A 173 -3.58 4.30 26.17
N PRO A 174 -4.60 3.68 26.78
CA PRO A 174 -5.99 4.08 26.58
C PRO A 174 -6.19 5.57 26.83
N THR A 175 -7.05 6.19 26.02
CA THR A 175 -7.40 7.62 26.16
C THR A 175 -7.97 7.88 27.55
N ARG A 176 -7.28 8.73 28.32
CA ARG A 176 -7.73 9.24 29.60
C ARG A 176 -8.63 10.45 29.36
N VAL A 177 -9.78 10.48 30.04
CA VAL A 177 -10.80 11.51 29.88
C VAL A 177 -10.91 12.32 31.16
N GLN A 178 -10.87 13.63 31.04
CA GLN A 178 -11.09 14.58 32.13
C GLN A 178 -12.17 15.58 31.70
N GLU A 179 -13.15 15.83 32.56
CA GLU A 179 -14.16 16.86 32.33
C GLU A 179 -13.53 18.25 32.52
N ASP A 180 -13.84 19.17 31.59
CA ASP A 180 -13.36 20.54 31.64
C ASP A 180 -14.11 21.35 32.72
N PRO A 181 -13.52 22.45 33.25
CA PRO A 181 -14.15 23.28 34.27
C PRO A 181 -15.52 23.87 33.88
N ASN A 182 -15.87 23.85 32.59
CA ASN A 182 -17.16 24.30 32.09
C ASN A 182 -18.30 23.27 32.31
N GLY A 183 -17.98 22.03 32.72
CA GLY A 183 -18.94 20.95 32.95
C GLY A 183 -19.66 20.46 31.69
N LYS A 184 -19.12 20.74 30.50
CA LYS A 184 -19.75 20.43 29.21
C LYS A 184 -18.82 19.76 28.21
N THR A 185 -17.53 20.05 28.26
CA THR A 185 -16.55 19.46 27.35
C THR A 185 -15.55 18.60 28.11
N PHE A 186 -14.80 17.81 27.36
CA PHE A 186 -13.80 16.90 27.86
C PHE A 186 -12.45 17.22 27.25
N THR A 187 -11.43 17.18 28.11
CA THR A 187 -10.03 17.08 27.74
C THR A 187 -9.61 15.62 27.76
N VAL A 188 -9.02 15.18 26.66
CA VAL A 188 -8.54 13.82 26.47
C VAL A 188 -7.02 13.80 26.36
N SER A 189 -6.40 12.77 26.94
CA SER A 189 -4.95 12.59 26.87
C SER A 189 -4.58 11.12 26.69
N SER A 190 -3.48 10.86 25.99
CA SER A 190 -2.93 9.52 25.78
C SER A 190 -1.42 9.63 25.75
N SER A 191 -0.73 8.58 26.18
CA SER A 191 0.73 8.46 26.10
C SER A 191 1.10 7.26 25.22
N VAL A 192 2.23 7.35 24.53
CA VAL A 192 2.79 6.22 23.78
C VAL A 192 4.25 6.06 24.16
N THR A 193 4.64 4.82 24.48
CA THR A 193 6.03 4.47 24.82
C THR A 193 6.54 3.47 23.79
N PHE A 194 7.68 3.77 23.18
CA PHE A 194 8.31 2.88 22.22
C PHE A 194 9.84 2.97 22.30
N GLN A 195 10.50 1.90 21.86
CA GLN A 195 11.94 1.87 21.72
C GLN A 195 12.33 2.40 20.33
N VAL A 196 13.32 3.29 20.30
CA VAL A 196 13.78 3.98 19.10
C VAL A 196 14.75 3.11 18.32
N THR A 197 14.58 3.02 17.00
CA THR A 197 15.53 2.35 16.10
C THR A 197 16.14 3.32 15.09
N GLN A 198 17.21 2.92 14.40
CA GLN A 198 17.84 3.77 13.37
C GLN A 198 16.90 4.05 12.19
N GLU A 199 15.92 3.17 11.93
CA GLU A 199 14.91 3.32 10.88
C GLU A 199 13.89 4.42 11.19
N ASP A 200 13.80 4.82 12.46
CA ASP A 200 12.92 5.90 12.92
C ASP A 200 13.53 7.30 12.67
N ASP A 201 14.77 7.39 12.21
CA ASP A 201 15.43 8.68 11.97
C ASP A 201 14.69 9.50 10.91
N GLY A 202 14.26 10.71 11.29
CA GLY A 202 13.48 11.58 10.44
C GLY A 202 12.01 11.18 10.28
N ALA A 203 11.52 10.16 11.01
CA ALA A 203 10.12 9.76 11.00
C ALA A 203 9.23 10.79 11.73
N ASP A 204 7.98 10.86 11.28
CA ASP A 204 6.94 11.70 11.88
C ASP A 204 6.10 10.87 12.85
N ILE A 205 6.03 11.32 14.11
CA ILE A 205 5.07 10.79 15.10
C ILE A 205 3.82 11.66 15.08
N VAL A 206 2.72 11.07 14.66
CA VAL A 206 1.43 11.75 14.50
C VAL A 206 0.48 11.32 15.60
N CYS A 207 -0.09 12.29 16.30
CA CYS A 207 -1.26 12.09 17.16
C CYS A 207 -2.49 12.66 16.46
N SER A 208 -3.52 11.83 16.26
CA SER A 208 -4.76 12.20 15.59
C SER A 208 -5.96 12.09 16.53
N VAL A 209 -6.90 13.03 16.41
CA VAL A 209 -8.15 13.06 17.17
C VAL A 209 -9.27 12.47 16.32
N ASN A 210 -9.91 11.41 16.82
CA ASN A 210 -11.12 10.85 16.25
C ASN A 210 -12.35 11.35 17.04
N HIS A 211 -13.26 12.05 16.35
CA HIS A 211 -14.45 12.64 16.95
C HIS A 211 -15.54 12.90 15.90
N GLU A 212 -16.80 12.64 16.24
CA GLU A 212 -17.94 12.75 15.31
C GLU A 212 -18.17 14.17 14.76
N SER A 213 -17.82 15.22 15.52
CA SER A 213 -17.94 16.60 15.06
C SER A 213 -17.01 16.97 13.89
N LEU A 214 -15.98 16.16 13.62
CA LEU A 214 -15.01 16.41 12.55
C LEU A 214 -15.51 15.91 11.17
N LYS A 215 -16.50 15.02 11.11
CA LYS A 215 -17.03 14.46 9.85
C LYS A 215 -15.94 13.96 8.89
N GLY A 216 -14.89 13.33 9.43
CA GLY A 216 -13.75 12.82 8.66
C GLY A 216 -12.66 13.85 8.33
N ALA A 217 -12.80 15.11 8.76
CA ALA A 217 -11.72 16.09 8.68
C ALA A 217 -10.55 15.67 9.58
N ASP A 218 -9.34 15.73 9.03
CA ASP A 218 -8.15 15.41 9.82
C ASP A 218 -7.91 16.49 10.89
N ARG A 219 -7.70 16.02 12.12
CA ARG A 219 -7.29 16.86 13.25
C ARG A 219 -6.13 16.18 13.95
N SER A 220 -4.94 16.46 13.44
CA SER A 220 -3.71 15.81 13.88
C SER A 220 -2.58 16.80 14.14
N THR A 221 -1.58 16.35 14.89
CA THR A 221 -0.30 17.05 15.09
C THR A 221 0.82 16.05 14.84
N SER A 222 1.84 16.47 14.10
CA SER A 222 3.03 15.68 13.81
C SER A 222 4.24 16.24 14.55
N GLN A 223 5.05 15.34 15.09
CA GLN A 223 6.35 15.62 15.68
C GLN A 223 7.40 14.76 14.99
N ARG A 224 8.32 15.41 14.26
CA ARG A 224 9.46 14.73 13.65
C ARG A 224 10.50 14.39 14.70
N ILE A 225 11.05 13.17 14.67
CA ILE A 225 12.10 12.72 15.58
C ILE A 225 13.44 12.57 14.87
N GLU A 226 14.52 12.92 15.55
CA GLU A 226 15.90 12.71 15.12
C GLU A 226 16.51 11.60 15.96
N VAL A 227 17.12 10.61 15.30
CA VAL A 227 17.72 9.46 15.97
C VAL A 227 19.22 9.44 15.71
N LEU A 228 20.01 9.49 16.77
CA LEU A 228 21.45 9.39 16.75
C LEU A 228 21.87 7.91 16.90
N TYR A 229 22.65 7.42 15.95
CA TYR A 229 23.09 6.02 15.91
C TYR A 229 24.52 5.89 15.40
N LYS A 230 25.15 4.76 15.73
CA LYS A 230 26.53 4.47 15.33
C LYS A 230 26.65 4.35 13.81
N PRO A 231 27.82 4.70 13.25
CA PRO A 231 27.99 4.60 11.81
C PRO A 231 28.02 3.15 11.36
N THR A 232 27.71 2.93 10.09
CA THR A 232 27.92 1.70 9.33
C THR A 232 28.71 2.06 8.09
N ALA A 233 29.52 1.13 7.58
CA ALA A 233 30.32 1.37 6.38
C ALA A 233 30.21 0.19 5.41
N LYS A 234 30.30 0.49 4.11
CA LYS A 234 30.39 -0.50 3.03
C LYS A 234 31.48 -0.10 2.05
N ILE A 235 32.27 -1.05 1.61
CA ILE A 235 33.32 -0.83 0.61
C ILE A 235 32.78 -1.21 -0.77
N ARG A 236 32.87 -0.28 -1.73
CA ARG A 236 32.45 -0.44 -3.12
C ARG A 236 33.67 -0.39 -4.05
N PRO A 237 34.00 -1.48 -4.76
CA PRO A 237 35.02 -1.47 -5.79
C PRO A 237 34.50 -0.88 -7.11
N ASP A 238 35.32 -0.06 -7.76
CA ASP A 238 35.12 0.43 -9.13
C ASP A 238 36.42 0.26 -9.95
N PRO A 239 36.43 -0.63 -10.97
CA PRO A 239 35.33 -1.46 -11.42
C PRO A 239 34.98 -2.63 -10.45
N PRO A 240 33.76 -3.19 -10.49
CA PRO A 240 33.34 -4.27 -9.57
C PRO A 240 34.16 -5.55 -9.65
N HIS A 241 34.73 -5.82 -10.83
CA HIS A 241 35.57 -6.99 -11.12
C HIS A 241 36.94 -6.52 -11.61
N PRO A 242 37.82 -6.09 -10.69
CA PRO A 242 39.10 -5.51 -11.07
C PRO A 242 40.06 -6.57 -11.63
N ARG A 243 40.84 -6.17 -12.63
CA ARG A 243 41.87 -7.02 -13.26
C ARG A 243 43.26 -6.41 -13.09
N GLU A 244 44.28 -7.25 -13.22
CA GLU A 244 45.67 -6.80 -13.24
C GLU A 244 45.88 -5.70 -14.30
N GLY A 245 46.68 -4.70 -13.94
CA GLY A 245 46.99 -3.53 -14.77
C GLY A 245 45.90 -2.45 -14.83
N GLN A 246 44.70 -2.70 -14.31
CA GLN A 246 43.62 -1.69 -14.29
C GLN A 246 43.77 -0.71 -13.13
N LYS A 247 43.19 0.48 -13.29
CA LYS A 247 42.94 1.40 -12.19
C LYS A 247 41.76 0.88 -11.36
N LEU A 248 41.94 0.74 -10.06
CA LEU A 248 40.88 0.37 -9.11
C LEU A 248 40.69 1.48 -8.07
N LEU A 249 39.44 1.83 -7.83
CA LEU A 249 39.00 2.67 -6.73
C LEU A 249 38.20 1.83 -5.73
N LEU A 250 38.64 1.78 -4.47
CA LEU A 250 37.82 1.25 -3.39
C LEU A 250 37.21 2.43 -2.64
N HIS A 251 35.91 2.65 -2.80
CA HIS A 251 35.19 3.73 -2.13
C HIS A 251 34.56 3.21 -0.83
N CYS A 252 34.68 3.98 0.25
CA CYS A 252 34.09 3.63 1.54
C CYS A 252 32.84 4.48 1.80
N GLU A 253 31.67 3.88 1.66
CA GLU A 253 30.37 4.51 1.89
C GLU A 253 29.99 4.38 3.37
N GLY A 254 30.17 5.44 4.15
CA GLY A 254 29.71 5.52 5.53
C GLY A 254 28.28 6.08 5.63
N ARG A 255 27.44 5.45 6.45
CA ARG A 255 26.11 5.95 6.85
C ARG A 255 26.04 6.05 8.37
N GLY A 256 25.37 7.05 8.90
CA GLY A 256 25.23 7.26 10.34
C GLY A 256 24.53 8.59 10.59
N ASN A 257 23.93 8.74 11.77
CA ASN A 257 23.47 10.03 12.24
C ASN A 257 24.19 10.38 13.57
N PRO A 258 25.10 11.38 13.57
CA PRO A 258 25.49 12.21 12.42
C PRO A 258 26.40 11.47 11.44
N VAL A 259 26.49 11.99 10.21
CA VAL A 259 27.28 11.41 9.13
C VAL A 259 28.77 11.31 9.54
N PRO A 260 29.47 10.20 9.26
CA PRO A 260 30.88 10.03 9.65
C PRO A 260 31.78 11.09 9.05
N GLN A 261 32.58 11.77 9.89
CA GLN A 261 33.50 12.82 9.45
C GLN A 261 34.93 12.31 9.17
N GLN A 262 35.29 11.11 9.63
CA GLN A 262 36.64 10.55 9.50
C GLN A 262 36.58 9.13 8.95
N TYR A 263 37.48 8.84 8.01
CA TYR A 263 37.67 7.52 7.41
C TYR A 263 39.14 7.11 7.48
N LEU A 264 39.41 5.82 7.74
CA LEU A 264 40.77 5.25 7.82
C LEU A 264 40.83 3.94 7.05
N TRP A 265 41.82 3.81 6.15
CA TRP A 265 42.07 2.58 5.39
C TRP A 265 43.29 1.82 5.91
N GLU A 266 43.12 0.50 6.08
CA GLU A 266 44.16 -0.41 6.54
C GLU A 266 44.14 -1.68 5.68
N LYS A 267 45.31 -2.24 5.34
CA LYS A 267 45.40 -3.60 4.81
C LYS A 267 45.72 -4.54 5.97
N GLU A 268 44.97 -5.63 6.09
CA GLU A 268 45.13 -6.60 7.18
C GLU A 268 46.58 -7.13 7.22
N GLY A 269 47.21 -7.06 8.39
CA GLY A 269 48.61 -7.47 8.59
C GLY A 269 49.67 -6.46 8.15
N SER A 270 49.29 -5.24 7.73
CA SER A 270 50.23 -4.17 7.37
C SER A 270 50.19 -2.99 8.36
N VAL A 271 51.35 -2.36 8.56
CA VAL A 271 51.52 -1.12 9.32
C VAL A 271 52.47 -0.27 8.45
N PRO A 272 52.16 0.97 8.03
CA PRO A 272 51.13 1.95 8.47
C PRO A 272 49.85 2.01 7.60
N PRO A 273 48.82 2.82 7.98
CA PRO A 273 47.61 3.06 7.19
C PRO A 273 47.88 3.57 5.77
N LEU A 274 47.00 3.20 4.84
CA LEU A 274 47.16 3.49 3.41
C LEU A 274 46.78 4.94 3.08
N LYS A 275 47.46 5.55 2.10
CA LYS A 275 47.14 6.91 1.64
C LYS A 275 45.75 6.95 1.00
N MET A 276 44.88 7.79 1.53
CA MET A 276 43.52 8.02 1.05
C MET A 276 43.45 9.23 0.13
N THR A 277 42.43 9.25 -0.73
CA THR A 277 41.96 10.45 -1.40
C THR A 277 41.00 11.26 -0.54
N GLN A 278 40.68 12.49 -0.97
CA GLN A 278 39.72 13.36 -0.29
C GLN A 278 38.29 12.76 -0.23
N ASP A 279 37.94 11.86 -1.16
CA ASP A 279 36.60 11.24 -1.26
C ASP A 279 36.51 9.91 -0.49
N SER A 280 37.21 9.77 0.63
CA SER A 280 37.18 8.56 1.47
C SER A 280 37.60 7.26 0.74
N ALA A 281 38.29 7.38 -0.40
CA ALA A 281 38.57 6.27 -1.30
C ALA A 281 40.06 5.94 -1.38
N LEU A 282 40.35 4.65 -1.57
CA LEU A 282 41.68 4.11 -1.80
C LEU A 282 41.88 3.86 -3.30
N ILE A 283 42.93 4.44 -3.89
CA ILE A 283 43.23 4.33 -5.33
C ILE A 283 44.43 3.42 -5.56
N PHE A 284 44.25 2.46 -6.47
CA PHE A 284 45.31 1.68 -7.11
C PHE A 284 45.41 2.15 -8.57
N PRO A 285 46.45 2.91 -8.95
CA PRO A 285 46.59 3.38 -10.33
C PRO A 285 46.80 2.22 -11.33
N PHE A 286 47.56 1.20 -10.92
CA PHE A 286 47.85 -0.01 -11.68
C PHE A 286 47.83 -1.20 -10.72
N LEU A 287 46.80 -2.03 -10.82
CA LEU A 287 46.60 -3.16 -9.92
C LEU A 287 47.60 -4.29 -10.20
N ASN A 288 48.23 -4.83 -9.16
CA ASN A 288 49.16 -5.96 -9.23
C ASN A 288 48.66 -7.13 -8.39
N LYS A 289 49.05 -8.38 -8.71
CA LYS A 289 48.78 -9.57 -7.88
C LYS A 289 49.22 -9.40 -6.43
N SER A 290 50.31 -8.68 -6.16
CA SER A 290 50.77 -8.36 -4.80
C SER A 290 49.80 -7.49 -3.99
N ASP A 291 48.91 -6.77 -4.65
CA ASP A 291 47.90 -5.94 -3.99
C ASP A 291 46.77 -6.78 -3.40
N SER A 292 46.61 -8.05 -3.83
CA SER A 292 45.61 -8.96 -3.26
C SER A 292 45.70 -9.02 -1.72
N GLY A 293 44.54 -9.09 -1.07
CA GLY A 293 44.42 -9.10 0.38
C GLY A 293 43.12 -8.47 0.89
N THR A 294 42.96 -8.46 2.21
CA THR A 294 41.80 -7.86 2.87
C THR A 294 42.08 -6.41 3.23
N TYR A 295 41.23 -5.52 2.74
CA TYR A 295 41.25 -4.09 3.04
C TYR A 295 40.13 -3.75 4.00
N GLY A 296 40.48 -3.07 5.09
CA GLY A 296 39.55 -2.55 6.09
C GLY A 296 39.38 -1.04 5.95
N CYS A 297 38.14 -0.56 5.98
CA CYS A 297 37.81 0.85 6.11
C CYS A 297 37.09 1.09 7.43
N THR A 298 37.63 1.96 8.28
CA THR A 298 36.98 2.41 9.53
C THR A 298 36.33 3.78 9.31
N ALA A 299 35.02 3.87 9.45
CA ALA A 299 34.26 5.12 9.45
C ALA A 299 33.95 5.54 10.89
N THR A 300 34.21 6.80 11.24
CA THR A 300 34.09 7.33 12.61
C THR A 300 33.23 8.58 12.66
N SER A 301 32.33 8.62 13.65
CA SER A 301 31.49 9.77 14.03
C SER A 301 31.60 10.00 15.54
N ASN A 302 30.96 11.07 16.05
CA ASN A 302 30.84 11.28 17.49
C ASN A 302 30.02 10.20 18.23
N MET A 303 29.24 9.38 17.51
CA MET A 303 28.48 8.26 18.08
C MET A 303 29.31 6.98 18.19
N GLY A 304 30.45 6.90 17.52
CA GLY A 304 31.37 5.76 17.53
C GLY A 304 31.98 5.48 16.16
N SER A 305 32.56 4.29 16.00
CA SER A 305 33.20 3.85 14.76
C SER A 305 32.71 2.48 14.31
N TYR A 306 32.84 2.23 13.01
CA TYR A 306 32.52 0.94 12.38
C TYR A 306 33.54 0.60 11.31
N LYS A 307 33.98 -0.66 11.28
CA LYS A 307 34.98 -1.16 10.34
C LYS A 307 34.35 -2.14 9.35
N ALA A 308 34.42 -1.80 8.07
CA ALA A 308 34.03 -2.66 6.96
C ALA A 308 35.27 -3.34 6.37
N TYR A 309 35.09 -4.53 5.80
CA TYR A 309 36.15 -5.29 5.14
C TYR A 309 35.80 -5.60 3.69
N TYR A 310 36.81 -5.64 2.83
CA TYR A 310 36.70 -6.05 1.44
C TYR A 310 37.93 -6.87 1.04
N THR A 311 37.71 -8.07 0.52
CA THR A 311 38.79 -8.94 0.04
C THR A 311 39.01 -8.69 -1.45
N LEU A 312 40.16 -8.10 -1.78
CA LEU A 312 40.59 -7.91 -3.15
C LEU A 312 41.30 -9.17 -3.65
N ASN A 313 40.78 -9.74 -4.73
CA ASN A 313 41.44 -10.81 -5.47
C ASN A 313 41.75 -10.36 -6.89
N VAL A 314 43.03 -10.28 -7.24
CA VAL A 314 43.49 -9.85 -8.56
C VAL A 314 43.71 -11.07 -9.43
N ASN A 315 42.73 -11.38 -10.28
CA ASN A 315 42.84 -12.48 -11.23
C ASN A 315 43.68 -12.05 -12.45
N ASP A 316 44.40 -13.01 -13.04
CA ASP A 316 44.93 -12.87 -14.41
C ASP A 316 43.79 -12.49 -15.37
N PRO A 317 44.08 -11.85 -16.50
CA PRO A 317 43.22 -12.00 -17.65
C PRO A 317 43.20 -13.49 -17.99
N SER A 318 42.27 -14.27 -17.43
CA SER A 318 41.91 -15.54 -18.05
C SER A 318 41.68 -15.21 -19.51
N PRO A 319 42.34 -15.92 -20.45
CA PRO A 319 42.02 -15.78 -21.84
C PRO A 319 40.52 -16.02 -21.90
N VAL A 320 39.78 -14.99 -22.31
CA VAL A 320 38.39 -15.16 -22.73
C VAL A 320 38.41 -16.43 -23.57
N PRO A 321 37.62 -17.48 -23.26
CA PRO A 321 37.54 -18.61 -24.16
C PRO A 321 37.09 -18.00 -25.47
N SER A 322 38.02 -17.86 -26.41
CA SER A 322 37.72 -17.27 -27.70
C SER A 322 36.62 -18.15 -28.24
N SER A 323 35.44 -17.59 -28.44
CA SER A 323 34.30 -18.31 -29.00
C SER A 323 34.66 -19.02 -30.30
N SER A 324 35.78 -18.62 -30.94
CA SER A 324 36.43 -19.31 -32.06
C SER A 324 36.66 -20.81 -31.84
N SER A 325 37.07 -21.29 -30.65
CA SER A 325 37.40 -22.71 -30.47
C SER A 325 36.14 -23.59 -30.47
N THR A 326 35.04 -23.07 -29.90
CA THR A 326 33.74 -23.74 -29.94
C THR A 326 33.15 -23.74 -31.36
N TYR A 327 33.31 -22.65 -32.12
CA TYR A 327 32.89 -22.61 -33.52
C TYR A 327 33.68 -23.59 -34.40
N HIS A 328 35.00 -23.71 -34.23
CA HIS A 328 35.79 -24.70 -34.99
C HIS A 328 35.42 -26.15 -34.64
N ALA A 329 35.13 -26.45 -33.37
CA ALA A 329 34.68 -27.79 -32.96
C ALA A 329 33.27 -28.12 -33.50
N ILE A 330 32.33 -27.17 -33.48
CA ILE A 330 30.98 -27.34 -34.01
C ILE A 330 31.03 -27.47 -35.55
N ILE A 331 31.78 -26.61 -36.24
CA ILE A 331 31.96 -26.69 -37.69
C ILE A 331 32.63 -28.02 -38.07
N GLY A 332 33.67 -28.44 -37.34
CA GLY A 332 34.32 -29.73 -37.55
C GLY A 332 33.37 -30.93 -37.35
N GLY A 333 32.52 -30.88 -36.31
CA GLY A 333 31.49 -31.89 -36.06
C GLY A 333 30.43 -31.97 -37.16
N ILE A 334 29.96 -30.81 -37.65
CA ILE A 334 28.96 -30.74 -38.74
C ILE A 334 29.57 -31.28 -40.04
N VAL A 335 30.81 -30.89 -40.38
CA VAL A 335 31.49 -31.37 -41.58
C VAL A 335 31.71 -32.89 -41.51
N ALA A 336 32.16 -33.42 -40.36
CA ALA A 336 32.32 -34.86 -40.17
C ALA A 336 30.98 -35.62 -40.31
N PHE A 337 29.90 -35.08 -39.78
CA PHE A 337 28.56 -35.67 -39.90
C PHE A 337 28.06 -35.68 -41.35
N ILE A 338 28.26 -34.59 -42.11
CA ILE A 338 27.91 -34.53 -43.53
C ILE A 338 28.72 -35.53 -44.34
N VAL A 339 30.03 -35.62 -44.12
CA VAL A 339 30.89 -36.61 -44.80
C VAL A 339 30.45 -38.04 -44.47
N PHE A 340 30.10 -38.31 -43.21
CA PHE A 340 29.60 -39.61 -42.79
C PHE A 340 28.26 -39.95 -43.44
N LEU A 341 27.33 -39.00 -43.53
CA LEU A 341 26.06 -39.18 -44.25
C LEU A 341 26.29 -39.43 -45.73
N LEU A 342 27.20 -38.70 -46.39
CA LEU A 342 27.55 -38.92 -47.80
C LEU A 342 28.17 -40.30 -48.02
N LEU A 343 29.04 -40.76 -47.12
CA LEU A 343 29.60 -42.11 -47.16
C LEU A 343 28.52 -43.18 -47.01
N ILE A 344 27.58 -43.00 -46.07
CA ILE A 344 26.42 -43.89 -45.92
C ILE A 344 25.60 -43.89 -47.21
N LEU A 345 25.30 -42.72 -47.78
CA LEU A 345 24.54 -42.59 -49.02
C LEU A 345 25.24 -43.29 -50.19
N LEU A 346 26.56 -43.16 -50.31
CA LEU A 346 27.36 -43.86 -51.31
C LEU A 346 27.38 -45.38 -51.09
N ILE A 347 27.42 -45.85 -49.84
CA ILE A 347 27.30 -47.29 -49.52
C ILE A 347 25.91 -47.80 -49.88
N PHE A 348 24.84 -47.04 -49.55
CA PHE A 348 23.48 -47.40 -49.92
C PHE A 348 23.26 -47.36 -51.43
N LEU A 349 23.80 -46.36 -52.13
CA LEU A 349 23.74 -46.25 -53.58
C LEU A 349 24.56 -47.36 -54.25
N GLY A 350 25.73 -47.69 -53.69
CA GLY A 350 26.53 -48.83 -54.09
C GLY A 350 25.77 -50.14 -53.93
N HIS A 351 25.16 -50.39 -52.76
CA HIS A 351 24.30 -51.54 -52.53
C HIS A 351 23.04 -51.54 -53.40
N TYR A 352 22.47 -50.37 -53.71
CA TYR A 352 21.32 -50.24 -54.60
C TYR A 352 21.70 -50.61 -56.04
N LEU A 353 22.82 -50.09 -56.55
CA LEU A 353 23.36 -50.42 -57.87
C LEU A 353 23.84 -51.88 -57.95
N ILE A 354 24.37 -52.44 -56.85
CA ILE A 354 24.75 -53.87 -56.77
C ILE A 354 23.50 -54.76 -56.68
N ARG A 355 22.42 -54.34 -55.99
CA ARG A 355 21.12 -55.06 -55.95
C ARG A 355 20.36 -55.01 -57.27
N HIS A 356 20.52 -53.95 -58.05
CA HIS A 356 19.92 -53.81 -59.37
C HIS A 356 20.86 -54.23 -60.52
N LYS A 357 21.89 -55.03 -60.25
CA LYS A 357 22.51 -55.88 -61.28
C LYS A 357 21.61 -57.06 -61.61
N GLY A 358 20.57 -56.77 -62.40
CA GLY A 358 19.76 -57.73 -63.12
C GLY A 358 19.58 -57.22 -64.55
N THR A 359 20.38 -57.76 -65.46
CA THR A 359 20.21 -57.76 -66.93
C THR A 359 20.13 -56.40 -67.65
N TYR A 360 21.26 -55.92 -68.18
CA TYR A 360 21.27 -55.35 -69.53
C TYR A 360 21.70 -56.47 -70.48
N LEU A 361 20.78 -56.87 -71.36
CA LEU A 361 21.04 -57.79 -72.46
C LEU A 361 21.98 -57.09 -73.44
N THR A 362 23.02 -57.79 -73.85
CA THR A 362 23.98 -57.38 -74.86
C THR A 362 23.28 -57.13 -76.19
N HIS A 363 23.60 -56.01 -76.86
CA HIS A 363 23.61 -56.02 -78.31
C HIS A 363 25.03 -55.67 -78.76
N GLU A 364 25.80 -56.72 -78.96
CA GLU A 364 26.99 -56.65 -79.80
C GLU A 364 26.55 -56.30 -81.23
N ALA A 365 27.05 -55.18 -81.73
CA ALA A 365 27.49 -55.04 -83.10
C ALA A 365 28.83 -54.29 -82.99
N LYS A 366 29.95 -55.01 -82.92
CA LYS A 366 30.70 -55.59 -84.05
C LYS A 366 31.32 -54.50 -84.93
N GLY A 367 32.61 -54.28 -84.68
CA GLY A 367 33.60 -53.92 -85.70
C GLY A 367 33.83 -52.43 -85.94
N SER A 368 34.88 -51.89 -85.31
CA SER A 368 36.19 -51.61 -85.96
C SER A 368 37.08 -50.99 -84.87
N ASP A 369 38.05 -51.70 -84.30
CA ASP A 369 39.38 -51.92 -84.88
C ASP A 369 39.83 -50.74 -85.75
N ASP A 370 40.58 -49.81 -85.15
CA ASP A 370 41.90 -49.38 -85.65
C ASP A 370 42.44 -48.19 -84.86
N ALA A 371 43.31 -48.51 -83.88
CA ALA A 371 44.65 -47.93 -83.75
C ALA A 371 44.78 -46.38 -83.58
N PRO A 372 46.00 -45.83 -83.39
CA PRO A 372 46.32 -45.02 -82.21
C PRO A 372 46.79 -43.60 -82.58
N ASP A 373 46.97 -42.79 -81.54
CA ASP A 373 47.75 -41.54 -81.48
C ASP A 373 47.11 -40.17 -81.78
N ALA A 374 47.20 -39.36 -80.71
CA ALA A 374 47.76 -38.02 -80.53
C ALA A 374 47.74 -36.97 -81.66
N ASP A 375 47.16 -35.82 -81.28
CA ASP A 375 47.37 -34.46 -81.77
C ASP A 375 47.07 -34.19 -83.25
N THR A 376 46.02 -33.42 -83.53
CA THR A 376 46.07 -31.94 -83.67
C THR A 376 44.72 -31.41 -84.16
N ALA A 377 44.46 -30.13 -83.85
CA ALA A 377 43.62 -29.18 -84.59
C ALA A 377 42.10 -29.31 -84.36
N ILE A 378 41.48 -28.48 -83.51
CA ILE A 378 41.16 -27.04 -83.71
C ILE A 378 40.08 -26.86 -84.80
N ILE A 379 39.08 -26.04 -84.43
CA ILE A 379 38.18 -25.17 -85.23
C ILE A 379 36.72 -25.64 -85.38
N ASN A 380 35.85 -24.85 -84.74
CA ASN A 380 34.49 -24.41 -85.06
C ASN A 380 33.55 -25.32 -85.86
N ALA A 381 32.38 -25.57 -85.28
CA ALA A 381 31.07 -25.20 -85.85
C ALA A 381 30.02 -25.75 -84.86
N GLU A 382 29.26 -24.91 -84.15
CA GLU A 382 28.15 -24.13 -84.69
C GLU A 382 26.94 -25.03 -85.04
N GLY A 383 25.81 -24.72 -84.41
CA GLY A 383 24.51 -24.84 -85.06
C GLY A 383 23.70 -26.11 -84.82
N GLY A 384 22.69 -25.95 -83.97
CA GLY A 384 21.31 -26.38 -84.24
C GLY A 384 20.99 -27.87 -84.08
N GLN A 385 19.96 -28.28 -83.33
CA GLN A 385 18.52 -28.01 -83.47
C GLN A 385 17.79 -29.14 -84.22
N SER A 386 16.60 -29.47 -83.70
CA SER A 386 15.59 -30.43 -84.19
C SER A 386 15.98 -31.91 -84.02
N GLY A 387 15.11 -32.82 -83.59
CA GLY A 387 13.67 -32.77 -83.41
C GLY A 387 13.11 -34.18 -83.69
N GLY A 388 12.14 -34.60 -82.89
CA GLY A 388 11.29 -35.76 -83.13
C GLY A 388 11.97 -37.12 -82.90
N ASP A 389 11.25 -38.19 -82.60
CA ASP A 389 9.87 -38.35 -82.18
C ASP A 389 9.77 -39.81 -81.72
N ASP A 390 8.78 -40.09 -80.89
CA ASP A 390 8.46 -41.41 -80.35
C ASP A 390 8.35 -42.51 -81.43
N LYS A 391 8.75 -43.74 -81.06
CA LYS A 391 8.04 -44.91 -81.59
C LYS A 391 8.00 -46.07 -80.60
N LYS A 392 6.83 -46.17 -79.96
CA LYS A 392 6.25 -47.38 -79.38
C LYS A 392 6.01 -48.39 -80.49
N GLU A 393 6.25 -49.67 -80.27
CA GLU A 393 5.32 -50.74 -80.64
C GLU A 393 5.39 -51.89 -79.62
N TYR A 394 4.21 -52.41 -79.32
CA TYR A 394 3.83 -53.34 -78.26
C TYR A 394 3.87 -54.77 -78.78
N PHE A 395 4.05 -55.76 -77.92
CA PHE A 395 3.34 -57.04 -78.06
C PHE A 395 3.13 -57.69 -76.68
N ILE A 396 1.84 -57.74 -76.31
CA ILE A 396 1.06 -58.69 -75.49
C ILE A 396 1.65 -59.17 -74.15
#